data_AF-A0A9D5U6G0-F1
#
_entry.id   AF-A0A9D5U6G0-F1
#
_cell.length_a   1.000
_cell.length_b   1.000
_cell.length_c   1.000
_cell.angle_alpha   90.00
_cell.angle_beta   90.00
_cell.angle_gamma   90.00
#
_symmetry.space_group_name_H-M   'P 1'
#
loop_
_entity.id
_entity.type
_entity.pdbx_description
1 polymer ?
#
loop_
_entity_poly.entity_id
_entity_poly.type
_entity_poly.pdbx_seq_one_letter_code
_entity_poly.pdbx_strand_id
1 'polypeptide(L)'
;MTETPPTPRTQHVYLLVGALFVLLVGLAIWATTRDEAGATGTPPAAEGTSPEDTGVTPRPDPGTPTPSTAWGPLEVDLEALDGVESATVLVYDEYVEGIPLPAPEVTVDLESHRTPDEAQATVDAAYVLLLSAGLPAVPRLTVVDTVPGTGGTLTVAHAGPADRAVRDAVTFLDAGAASVRFTGDNAAVTGAGPASLPGLAEVARVLDRGLNSLGDSTFGTLYSSPAEPVRPSAPAVALLVAAAERPETNQVVHEIRSPQGTPSPLLTILVEGPSTPTADWLRTYGQGDLLDSPVAFTVHGDETSESGFVANRDLVVTDPAGDQADAAAAAADGVAPCTGPDLRAGITGFDAATGARFLTVTAENVTDRPCALDGRPGLSFDRASGTAPNVLLQPDRTDQNPTRIVLAPGGTATSQLTWRAMSTTNDPDVTTHVVVTPVPLAPPVRLPVSSVDGISSGADILEGATVTVAPWVVPAAWPVTP
;
A
#
# COMPACT_ATOMS: atom_id res chain seq x y z
N MET A 1 -7.56 -24.54 35.38
CA MET A 1 -8.09 -24.57 34.01
C MET A 1 -8.13 -26.01 33.56
N THR A 2 -9.32 -26.60 33.49
CA THR A 2 -9.55 -27.93 32.92
C THR A 2 -10.03 -27.70 31.49
N GLU A 3 -9.19 -28.01 30.51
CA GLU A 3 -9.59 -28.01 29.09
C GLU A 3 -10.68 -29.05 28.86
N THR A 4 -11.81 -28.58 28.37
CA THR A 4 -12.92 -29.45 27.96
C THR A 4 -12.52 -30.14 26.65
N PRO A 5 -12.51 -31.48 26.57
CA PRO A 5 -12.15 -32.17 25.33
C PRO A 5 -13.15 -31.83 24.21
N PRO A 6 -12.68 -31.71 22.95
CA PRO A 6 -13.55 -31.38 21.83
C PRO A 6 -14.64 -32.43 21.67
N THR A 7 -15.88 -31.96 21.51
CA THR A 7 -17.04 -32.84 21.35
C THR A 7 -16.93 -33.68 20.05
N PRO A 8 -17.45 -34.92 20.03
CA PRO A 8 -17.27 -35.87 18.93
C PRO A 8 -17.83 -35.41 17.58
N ARG A 9 -18.67 -34.37 17.53
CA ARG A 9 -19.17 -33.79 16.27
C ARG A 9 -18.09 -33.04 15.47
N THR A 10 -17.13 -32.42 16.15
CA THR A 10 -16.07 -31.62 15.50
C THR A 10 -15.07 -32.50 14.74
N GLN A 11 -14.78 -33.70 15.23
CA GLN A 11 -13.88 -34.66 14.57
C GLN A 11 -14.40 -35.13 13.21
N HIS A 12 -15.72 -35.29 13.05
CA HIS A 12 -16.30 -35.72 11.77
C HIS A 12 -16.21 -34.62 10.70
N VAL A 13 -16.28 -33.34 11.09
CA VAL A 13 -16.11 -32.22 10.16
C VAL A 13 -14.67 -32.10 9.69
N TYR A 14 -13.69 -32.21 10.59
CA TYR A 14 -12.27 -32.18 10.21
C TYR A 14 -11.86 -33.34 9.30
N LEU A 15 -12.39 -34.54 9.53
CA LEU A 15 -12.15 -35.69 8.65
C LEU A 15 -12.77 -35.49 7.25
N LEU A 16 -13.95 -34.86 7.18
CA LEU A 16 -14.63 -34.61 5.91
C LEU A 16 -13.93 -33.50 5.10
N VAL A 17 -13.47 -32.44 5.77
CA VAL A 17 -12.66 -31.37 5.16
C VAL A 17 -11.30 -31.90 4.69
N GLY A 18 -10.62 -32.72 5.50
CA GLY A 18 -9.36 -33.36 5.11
C GLY A 18 -9.51 -34.31 3.91
N ALA A 19 -10.58 -35.10 3.88
CA ALA A 19 -10.87 -35.99 2.74
C ALA A 19 -11.19 -35.20 1.45
N LEU A 20 -11.93 -34.09 1.57
CA LEU A 20 -12.23 -33.22 0.43
C LEU A 20 -10.97 -32.56 -0.12
N PHE A 21 -10.08 -32.09 0.76
CA PHE A 21 -8.80 -31.48 0.36
C PHE A 21 -7.92 -32.47 -0.41
N VAL A 22 -7.75 -33.69 0.09
CA VAL A 22 -6.99 -34.75 -0.60
C VAL A 22 -7.59 -35.11 -1.96
N LEU A 23 -8.92 -35.15 -2.06
CA LEU A 23 -9.62 -35.42 -3.33
C LEU A 23 -9.37 -34.32 -4.36
N LEU A 24 -9.43 -33.05 -3.94
CA LEU A 24 -9.20 -31.89 -4.82
C LEU A 24 -7.76 -31.82 -5.31
N VAL A 25 -6.78 -32.08 -4.43
CA VAL A 25 -5.37 -32.16 -4.81
C VAL A 25 -5.13 -33.32 -5.79
N GLY A 26 -5.75 -34.49 -5.55
CA GLY A 26 -5.67 -35.63 -6.46
C GLY A 26 -6.27 -35.33 -7.84
N LEU A 27 -7.38 -34.60 -7.93
CA LEU A 27 -7.99 -34.18 -9.19
C LEU A 27 -7.12 -33.16 -9.95
N ALA A 28 -6.47 -32.23 -9.25
CA ALA A 28 -5.58 -31.26 -9.87
C ALA A 28 -4.32 -31.93 -10.45
N ILE A 29 -3.72 -32.87 -9.71
CA ILE A 29 -2.58 -33.66 -10.20
C ILE A 29 -3.01 -34.51 -11.39
N TRP A 30 -4.17 -35.16 -11.33
CA TRP A 30 -4.66 -35.98 -12.44
C TRP A 30 -5.00 -35.17 -13.70
N ALA A 31 -5.49 -33.93 -13.56
CA ALA A 31 -5.76 -33.06 -14.69
C ALA A 31 -4.48 -32.65 -15.40
N THR A 32 -3.43 -32.32 -14.64
CA THR A 32 -2.13 -31.88 -15.20
C THR A 32 -1.35 -33.02 -15.87
N THR A 33 -1.48 -34.27 -15.39
CA THR A 33 -0.80 -35.40 -16.03
C THR A 33 -1.54 -35.98 -17.24
N ARG A 34 -2.80 -35.59 -17.48
CA ARG A 34 -3.59 -36.14 -18.60
C ARG A 34 -3.27 -35.49 -19.94
N ASP A 35 -2.80 -34.25 -19.94
CA ASP A 35 -2.45 -33.53 -21.18
C ASP A 35 -1.16 -34.04 -21.83
N GLU A 36 -0.28 -34.71 -21.07
CA GLU A 36 0.97 -35.27 -21.61
C GLU A 36 0.79 -36.66 -22.29
N ALA A 37 -0.30 -37.36 -22.02
CA ALA A 37 -0.50 -38.74 -22.51
C ALA A 37 -1.39 -38.86 -23.77
N GLY A 38 -1.94 -37.76 -24.29
CA GLY A 38 -2.92 -37.76 -25.39
C GLY A 38 -2.35 -37.60 -26.80
N ALA A 39 -1.08 -37.22 -26.96
CA ALA A 39 -0.53 -36.80 -28.25
C ALA A 39 0.21 -37.90 -29.03
N THR A 40 -0.32 -39.13 -29.11
CA THR A 40 0.14 -40.10 -30.11
C THR A 40 -1.00 -41.00 -30.57
N GLY A 41 -1.51 -40.78 -31.79
CA GLY A 41 -2.33 -41.77 -32.50
C GLY A 41 -3.39 -41.19 -33.42
N THR A 42 -2.99 -40.76 -34.62
CA THR A 42 -3.92 -40.53 -35.73
C THR A 42 -3.97 -41.78 -36.62
N PRO A 43 -5.12 -42.43 -36.83
CA PRO A 43 -5.35 -43.33 -37.96
C PRO A 43 -6.00 -42.58 -39.15
N PRO A 44 -5.81 -43.05 -40.40
CA PRO A 44 -6.18 -42.29 -41.59
C PRO A 44 -7.63 -42.55 -42.02
N ALA A 45 -8.38 -41.49 -42.33
CA ALA A 45 -9.57 -41.53 -43.17
C ALA A 45 -9.80 -40.10 -43.72
N ALA A 46 -9.58 -39.87 -45.01
CA ALA A 46 -10.53 -40.03 -46.10
C ALA A 46 -11.30 -38.72 -46.38
N GLU A 47 -10.90 -38.13 -47.51
CA GLU A 47 -11.50 -37.06 -48.32
C GLU A 47 -12.88 -36.51 -47.90
N GLY A 48 -12.91 -35.21 -47.62
CA GLY A 48 -14.13 -34.40 -47.56
C GLY A 48 -13.78 -32.91 -47.60
N THR A 49 -14.21 -32.22 -48.66
CA THR A 49 -13.87 -30.85 -49.08
C THR A 49 -14.52 -29.73 -48.26
N SER A 50 -13.73 -28.74 -47.80
CA SER A 50 -14.02 -27.27 -47.68
C SER A 50 -13.21 -26.61 -46.54
N PRO A 51 -13.05 -25.28 -46.50
CA PRO A 51 -12.39 -24.40 -47.47
C PRO A 51 -11.13 -23.74 -46.84
N GLU A 52 -10.13 -23.45 -47.69
CA GLU A 52 -8.96 -22.58 -47.47
C GLU A 52 -8.62 -22.16 -46.02
N ASP A 53 -7.85 -23.04 -45.37
CA ASP A 53 -7.03 -22.73 -44.20
C ASP A 53 -5.83 -21.87 -44.65
N THR A 54 -5.98 -20.55 -44.59
CA THR A 54 -4.84 -19.64 -44.72
C THR A 54 -3.98 -19.83 -43.47
N GLY A 55 -2.93 -20.63 -43.59
CA GLY A 55 -1.89 -20.86 -42.59
C GLY A 55 -1.16 -19.58 -42.17
N VAL A 56 -1.87 -18.73 -41.43
CA VAL A 56 -1.35 -17.57 -40.73
C VAL A 56 -1.31 -17.98 -39.27
N THR A 57 -0.12 -18.38 -38.80
CA THR A 57 0.20 -18.30 -37.38
C THR A 57 -0.26 -16.93 -36.87
N PRO A 58 -0.88 -16.83 -35.67
CA PRO A 58 -1.24 -15.53 -35.11
C PRO A 58 -0.03 -14.63 -35.18
N ARG A 59 -0.11 -13.57 -35.99
CA ARG A 59 0.93 -12.57 -36.06
C ARG A 59 1.03 -11.98 -34.65
N PRO A 60 2.20 -11.98 -34.00
CA PRO A 60 2.35 -11.27 -32.73
C PRO A 60 1.84 -9.84 -32.92
N ASP A 61 1.10 -9.35 -31.94
CA ASP A 61 0.47 -8.04 -31.97
C ASP A 61 1.55 -6.99 -32.34
N PRO A 62 1.41 -6.25 -33.46
CA PRO A 62 2.43 -5.33 -33.94
C PRO A 62 2.48 -4.13 -32.99
N GLY A 63 3.28 -4.26 -31.94
CA GLY A 63 3.41 -3.23 -30.91
C GLY A 63 4.03 -3.71 -29.59
N THR A 64 4.09 -5.02 -29.34
CA THR A 64 4.74 -5.56 -28.13
C THR A 64 6.17 -5.96 -28.45
N PRO A 65 7.20 -5.26 -27.93
CA PRO A 65 8.58 -5.60 -28.19
C PRO A 65 8.89 -7.00 -27.65
N THR A 66 9.57 -7.83 -28.45
CA THR A 66 9.94 -9.20 -28.04
C THR A 66 11.34 -9.19 -27.38
N PRO A 67 11.54 -9.90 -26.26
CA PRO A 67 12.86 -10.02 -25.64
C PRO A 67 13.88 -10.71 -26.56
N SER A 68 15.11 -10.23 -26.54
CA SER A 68 16.24 -10.81 -27.25
C SER A 68 16.77 -12.05 -26.56
N THR A 69 17.07 -13.10 -27.31
CA THR A 69 17.81 -14.28 -26.81
C THR A 69 19.32 -14.15 -27.01
N ALA A 70 19.81 -13.03 -27.55
CA ALA A 70 21.22 -12.82 -27.88
C ALA A 70 22.15 -12.68 -26.66
N TRP A 71 21.58 -12.56 -25.46
CA TRP A 71 22.30 -12.25 -24.22
C TRP A 71 22.58 -13.45 -23.32
N GLY A 72 22.27 -14.67 -23.76
CA GLY A 72 22.60 -15.91 -23.04
C GLY A 72 24.07 -16.06 -22.63
N PRO A 73 25.08 -15.63 -23.42
CA PRO A 73 26.48 -15.63 -22.95
C PRO A 73 26.72 -14.72 -21.75
N LEU A 74 26.03 -13.58 -21.66
CA LEU A 74 26.15 -12.66 -20.53
C LEU A 74 25.51 -13.27 -19.27
N GLU A 75 24.40 -13.99 -19.40
CA GLU A 75 23.80 -14.75 -18.30
C GLU A 75 24.79 -15.77 -17.74
N VAL A 76 25.45 -16.54 -18.62
CA VAL A 76 26.49 -17.51 -18.22
C VAL A 76 27.68 -16.83 -17.52
N ASP A 77 28.11 -15.66 -18.01
CA ASP A 77 29.20 -14.90 -17.38
C ASP A 77 28.80 -14.36 -15.99
N LEU A 78 27.54 -13.96 -15.81
CA LEU A 78 26.99 -13.55 -14.51
C LEU A 78 26.86 -14.72 -13.54
N GLU A 79 26.36 -15.87 -14.00
CA GLU A 79 26.26 -17.11 -13.20
C GLU A 79 27.62 -17.69 -12.83
N ALA A 80 28.67 -17.37 -13.59
CA ALA A 80 30.04 -17.75 -13.25
C ALA A 80 30.64 -16.89 -12.13
N LEU A 81 29.99 -15.80 -11.72
CA LEU A 81 30.43 -15.01 -10.57
C LEU A 81 30.20 -15.80 -9.28
N ASP A 82 31.20 -15.75 -8.42
CA ASP A 82 31.11 -16.31 -7.08
C ASP A 82 29.94 -15.65 -6.32
N GLY A 83 28.90 -16.43 -6.03
CA GLY A 83 27.75 -15.99 -5.24
C GLY A 83 26.47 -15.73 -5.98
N VAL A 84 26.45 -16.00 -7.28
CA VAL A 84 25.24 -15.94 -8.11
C VAL A 84 24.69 -17.35 -8.27
N GLU A 85 23.45 -17.58 -7.80
CA GLU A 85 22.74 -18.84 -8.01
C GLU A 85 22.15 -18.91 -9.41
N SER A 86 21.56 -17.80 -9.88
CA SER A 86 21.04 -17.67 -11.24
C SER A 86 21.03 -16.22 -11.69
N ALA A 87 21.07 -16.00 -13.01
CA ALA A 87 20.92 -14.69 -13.61
C ALA A 87 19.92 -14.71 -14.77
N THR A 88 19.19 -13.61 -14.95
CA THR A 88 18.30 -13.43 -16.10
C THR A 88 18.52 -12.04 -16.69
N VAL A 89 18.68 -11.97 -18.01
CA VAL A 89 18.94 -10.73 -18.74
C VAL A 89 17.84 -10.53 -19.79
N LEU A 90 17.03 -9.49 -19.59
CA LEU A 90 15.98 -9.09 -20.52
C LEU A 90 16.40 -7.81 -21.25
N VAL A 91 16.66 -7.95 -22.54
CA VAL A 91 16.96 -6.83 -23.45
C VAL A 91 15.96 -6.80 -24.58
N TYR A 92 15.50 -5.61 -24.95
CA TYR A 92 14.55 -5.42 -26.03
C TYR A 92 15.28 -4.92 -27.28
N ASP A 93 15.24 -5.70 -28.37
CA ASP A 93 15.99 -5.43 -29.60
C ASP A 93 15.22 -4.53 -30.59
N GLU A 94 13.89 -4.43 -30.46
CA GLU A 94 13.06 -3.82 -31.50
C GLU A 94 12.71 -2.36 -31.19
N TYR A 95 13.35 -1.47 -31.93
CA TYR A 95 13.06 -0.03 -31.94
C TYR A 95 11.69 0.21 -32.56
N VAL A 96 10.70 0.58 -31.75
CA VAL A 96 9.45 1.17 -32.23
C VAL A 96 9.70 2.66 -32.44
N GLU A 97 9.54 3.13 -33.68
CA GLU A 97 9.81 4.52 -34.04
C GLU A 97 9.04 5.50 -33.15
N GLY A 98 9.78 6.35 -32.42
CA GLY A 98 9.21 7.34 -31.50
C GLY A 98 9.08 6.89 -30.03
N ILE A 99 9.41 5.65 -29.70
CA ILE A 99 9.42 5.16 -28.31
C ILE A 99 10.87 4.87 -27.89
N PRO A 100 11.40 5.50 -26.83
CA PRO A 100 12.71 5.14 -26.29
C PRO A 100 12.69 3.69 -25.84
N LEU A 101 13.71 2.92 -26.24
CA LEU A 101 13.85 1.53 -25.79
C LEU A 101 13.93 1.49 -24.26
N PRO A 102 13.21 0.55 -23.61
CA PRO A 102 13.35 0.33 -22.18
C PRO A 102 14.80 -0.05 -21.83
N ALA A 103 15.24 0.34 -20.64
CA ALA A 103 16.53 -0.09 -20.13
C ALA A 103 16.58 -1.62 -20.01
N PRO A 104 17.73 -2.27 -20.30
CA PRO A 104 17.93 -3.68 -20.00
C PRO A 104 17.55 -3.99 -18.55
N GLU A 105 16.75 -5.02 -18.34
CA GLU A 105 16.40 -5.50 -17.00
C GLU A 105 17.24 -6.74 -16.69
N VAL A 106 17.93 -6.70 -15.57
CA VAL A 106 18.78 -7.81 -15.12
C VAL A 106 18.35 -8.20 -13.73
N THR A 107 18.09 -9.48 -13.53
CA THR A 107 17.83 -10.06 -12.21
C THR A 107 18.97 -11.00 -11.85
N VAL A 108 19.55 -10.82 -10.66
CA VAL A 108 20.56 -11.71 -10.08
C VAL A 108 19.98 -12.31 -8.81
N ASP A 109 19.96 -13.64 -8.75
CA ASP A 109 19.63 -14.40 -7.54
C ASP A 109 20.93 -14.74 -6.82
N LEU A 110 21.05 -14.36 -5.55
CA LEU A 110 22.25 -14.60 -4.75
C LEU A 110 22.19 -15.96 -4.04
N GLU A 111 23.35 -16.58 -3.89
CA GLU A 111 23.49 -17.73 -3.00
C GLU A 111 23.30 -17.30 -1.54
N SER A 112 22.36 -17.93 -0.85
CA SER A 112 21.76 -17.41 0.38
C SER A 112 22.55 -17.49 1.69
N HIS A 113 23.88 -17.55 1.62
CA HIS A 113 24.76 -17.74 2.78
C HIS A 113 25.97 -16.82 2.80
N ARG A 114 25.88 -15.66 2.14
CA ARG A 114 26.96 -14.69 2.10
C ARG A 114 26.86 -13.70 3.25
N THR A 115 28.02 -13.26 3.73
CA THR A 115 28.07 -12.09 4.62
C THR A 115 27.60 -10.83 3.87
N PRO A 116 27.12 -9.78 4.57
CA PRO A 116 26.71 -8.53 3.93
C PRO A 116 27.75 -7.92 2.98
N ASP A 117 29.03 -7.99 3.34
CA ASP A 117 30.11 -7.44 2.52
C ASP A 117 30.43 -8.31 1.29
N GLU A 118 30.32 -9.64 1.40
CA GLU A 118 30.49 -10.56 0.27
C GLU A 118 29.34 -10.44 -0.73
N ALA A 119 28.08 -10.37 -0.26
CA ALA A 119 26.92 -10.17 -1.11
C ALA A 119 27.03 -8.88 -1.92
N GLN A 120 27.45 -7.78 -1.27
CA GLN A 120 27.68 -6.52 -1.95
C GLN A 120 28.82 -6.61 -2.98
N ALA A 121 29.93 -7.26 -2.63
CA ALA A 121 31.05 -7.43 -3.56
C ALA A 121 30.66 -8.24 -4.80
N THR A 122 29.84 -9.28 -4.65
CA THR A 122 29.29 -10.07 -5.77
C THR A 122 28.43 -9.18 -6.68
N VAL A 123 27.52 -8.38 -6.11
CA VAL A 123 26.65 -7.48 -6.90
C VAL A 123 27.44 -6.36 -7.58
N ASP A 124 28.44 -5.78 -6.92
CA ASP A 124 29.32 -4.78 -7.52
C ASP A 124 30.09 -5.37 -8.71
N ALA A 125 30.56 -6.63 -8.60
CA ALA A 125 31.22 -7.33 -9.70
C ALA A 125 30.26 -7.61 -10.87
N ALA A 126 29.03 -8.04 -10.58
CA ALA A 126 27.97 -8.21 -11.59
C ALA A 126 27.70 -6.89 -12.32
N TYR A 127 27.55 -5.79 -11.58
CA TYR A 127 27.31 -4.48 -12.17
C TYR A 127 28.46 -4.02 -13.08
N VAL A 128 29.72 -4.25 -12.69
CA VAL A 128 30.89 -3.97 -13.54
C VAL A 128 30.86 -4.79 -14.83
N LEU A 129 30.53 -6.09 -14.76
CA LEU A 129 30.37 -6.92 -15.96
C LEU A 129 29.30 -6.35 -16.90
N LEU A 130 28.13 -5.99 -16.37
CA LEU A 130 27.04 -5.42 -17.15
C LEU A 130 27.43 -4.12 -17.87
N LEU A 131 28.17 -3.22 -17.20
CA LEU A 131 28.69 -2.00 -17.81
C LEU A 131 29.69 -2.26 -18.94
N SER A 132 30.40 -3.40 -18.89
CA SER A 132 31.37 -3.80 -19.91
C SER A 132 30.77 -4.62 -21.07
N ALA A 133 29.52 -5.09 -20.92
CA ALA A 133 28.88 -6.02 -21.86
C ALA A 133 28.37 -5.36 -23.16
N GLY A 134 28.47 -4.03 -23.30
CA GLY A 134 28.04 -3.31 -24.50
C GLY A 134 26.52 -3.20 -24.64
N LEU A 135 25.80 -3.18 -23.51
CA LEU A 135 24.35 -3.01 -23.47
C LEU A 135 23.90 -1.68 -24.09
N PRO A 136 22.68 -1.63 -24.68
CA PRO A 136 22.20 -0.44 -25.40
C PRO A 136 21.90 0.76 -24.50
N ALA A 137 21.72 0.54 -23.19
CA ALA A 137 21.51 1.56 -22.18
C ALA A 137 22.03 1.08 -20.81
N VAL A 138 22.05 1.97 -19.82
CA VAL A 138 22.39 1.61 -18.44
C VAL A 138 21.36 0.59 -17.93
N PRO A 139 21.78 -0.59 -17.47
CA PRO A 139 20.88 -1.63 -17.02
C PRO A 139 20.23 -1.29 -15.68
N ARG A 140 19.02 -1.81 -15.47
CA ARG A 140 18.36 -1.88 -14.17
C ARG A 140 18.67 -3.24 -13.55
N LEU A 141 19.48 -3.26 -12.51
CA LEU A 141 19.83 -4.48 -11.79
C LEU A 141 18.91 -4.66 -10.57
N THR A 142 18.19 -5.77 -10.54
CA THR A 142 17.41 -6.23 -9.39
C THR A 142 18.11 -7.43 -8.78
N VAL A 143 18.33 -7.38 -7.48
CA VAL A 143 18.94 -8.46 -6.70
C VAL A 143 17.86 -9.12 -5.88
N VAL A 144 17.77 -10.44 -5.97
CA VAL A 144 16.88 -11.28 -5.18
C VAL A 144 17.68 -12.33 -4.42
N ASP A 145 17.09 -12.84 -3.35
CA ASP A 145 17.63 -13.94 -2.55
C ASP A 145 16.46 -14.53 -1.73
N THR A 146 16.50 -15.83 -1.49
CA THR A 146 15.60 -16.52 -0.56
C THR A 146 16.40 -17.37 0.42
N VAL A 147 16.47 -16.96 1.69
CA VAL A 147 17.29 -17.63 2.70
C VAL A 147 16.73 -19.02 3.06
N PRO A 148 17.47 -20.12 2.80
CA PRO A 148 17.05 -21.47 3.10
C PRO A 148 16.80 -21.66 4.60
N GLY A 149 15.69 -22.34 4.93
CA GLY A 149 15.33 -22.66 6.31
C GLY A 149 14.61 -21.54 7.07
N THR A 150 14.78 -20.27 6.69
CA THR A 150 13.99 -19.15 7.24
C THR A 150 12.91 -18.68 6.28
N GLY A 151 13.10 -18.86 4.97
CA GLY A 151 12.19 -18.35 3.93
C GLY A 151 12.24 -16.82 3.80
N GLY A 152 13.28 -16.19 4.36
CA GLY A 152 13.47 -14.74 4.27
C GLY A 152 13.71 -14.32 2.83
N THR A 153 13.05 -13.26 2.35
CA THR A 153 13.15 -12.82 0.95
C THR A 153 13.79 -11.44 0.81
N LEU A 154 14.60 -11.28 -0.23
CA LEU A 154 15.27 -10.05 -0.60
C LEU A 154 14.78 -9.55 -1.96
N THR A 155 14.57 -8.24 -2.09
CA THR A 155 14.44 -7.59 -3.40
C THR A 155 15.05 -6.21 -3.35
N VAL A 156 16.16 -6.00 -4.06
CA VAL A 156 16.91 -4.74 -4.06
C VAL A 156 17.12 -4.24 -5.49
N ALA A 157 16.67 -3.03 -5.81
CA ALA A 157 17.08 -2.33 -7.01
C ALA A 157 18.44 -1.67 -6.75
N HIS A 158 19.48 -2.14 -7.44
CA HIS A 158 20.84 -1.66 -7.27
C HIS A 158 21.11 -0.46 -8.19
N ALA A 159 21.39 0.71 -7.61
CA ALA A 159 21.58 1.94 -8.36
C ALA A 159 23.01 2.13 -8.93
N GLY A 160 23.96 1.29 -8.53
CA GLY A 160 25.34 1.28 -9.01
C GLY A 160 26.38 1.13 -7.90
N PRO A 161 27.68 1.23 -8.19
CA PRO A 161 28.77 0.72 -7.34
C PRO A 161 29.03 1.51 -6.05
N ALA A 162 28.34 2.63 -5.83
CA ALA A 162 28.36 3.35 -4.55
C ALA A 162 27.16 3.01 -3.65
N ASP A 163 26.20 2.25 -4.18
CA ASP A 163 25.00 1.83 -3.48
C ASP A 163 25.29 0.66 -2.53
N ARG A 164 24.96 0.84 -1.26
CA ARG A 164 25.12 -0.16 -0.21
C ARG A 164 23.83 -0.92 0.11
N ALA A 165 22.79 -0.78 -0.72
CA ALA A 165 21.47 -1.34 -0.46
C ALA A 165 21.47 -2.87 -0.29
N VAL A 166 22.34 -3.60 -1.01
CA VAL A 166 22.43 -5.07 -0.87
C VAL A 166 23.03 -5.44 0.47
N ARG A 167 24.16 -4.82 0.83
CA ARG A 167 24.77 -4.98 2.16
C ARG A 167 23.79 -4.67 3.28
N ASP A 168 23.10 -3.53 3.19
CA ASP A 168 22.12 -3.10 4.20
C ASP A 168 20.98 -4.12 4.31
N ALA A 169 20.48 -4.62 3.18
CA ALA A 169 19.36 -5.55 3.16
C ALA A 169 19.72 -6.93 3.71
N VAL A 170 20.91 -7.47 3.40
CA VAL A 170 21.41 -8.71 4.03
C VAL A 170 21.60 -8.50 5.53
N THR A 171 22.03 -7.33 5.98
CA THR A 171 22.13 -7.01 7.42
C THR A 171 20.76 -7.07 8.11
N PHE A 172 19.68 -6.67 7.44
CA PHE A 172 18.32 -6.83 7.98
C PHE A 172 17.88 -8.30 8.03
N LEU A 173 18.21 -9.11 7.01
CA LEU A 173 17.94 -10.55 7.02
C LEU A 173 18.69 -11.26 8.16
N ASP A 174 19.97 -10.93 8.37
CA ASP A 174 20.78 -11.43 9.49
C ASP A 174 20.19 -11.05 10.85
N ALA A 175 19.51 -9.90 10.93
CA ALA A 175 18.80 -9.45 12.12
C ALA A 175 17.40 -10.08 12.29
N GLY A 176 17.01 -11.01 11.42
CA GLY A 176 15.76 -11.77 11.52
C GLY A 176 14.59 -11.17 10.74
N ALA A 177 14.84 -10.31 9.74
CA ALA A 177 13.79 -9.91 8.81
C ALA A 177 13.26 -11.12 8.02
N ALA A 178 11.94 -11.18 7.85
CA ALA A 178 11.25 -12.12 6.99
C ALA A 178 11.20 -11.64 5.53
N SER A 179 11.20 -10.32 5.30
CA SER A 179 11.42 -9.78 3.96
C SER A 179 12.05 -8.39 3.99
N VAL A 180 12.82 -8.09 2.94
CA VAL A 180 13.43 -6.78 2.73
C VAL A 180 13.22 -6.38 1.27
N ARG A 181 12.62 -5.20 1.07
CA ARG A 181 12.40 -4.63 -0.26
C ARG A 181 12.94 -3.20 -0.32
N PHE A 182 14.02 -3.00 -1.06
CA PHE A 182 14.60 -1.68 -1.34
C PHE A 182 14.53 -1.40 -2.85
N THR A 183 13.59 -0.57 -3.27
CA THR A 183 13.48 -0.08 -4.65
C THR A 183 13.68 1.44 -4.66
N GLY A 184 13.75 2.05 -5.85
CA GLY A 184 13.93 3.49 -5.98
C GLY A 184 12.89 4.33 -5.23
N ASP A 185 11.67 3.79 -5.07
CA ASP A 185 10.53 4.50 -4.47
C ASP A 185 10.09 3.90 -3.12
N ASN A 186 10.69 2.80 -2.67
CA ASN A 186 10.22 2.09 -1.49
C ASN A 186 11.35 1.38 -0.72
N ALA A 187 11.50 1.70 0.56
CA ALA A 187 12.33 0.98 1.50
C ALA A 187 11.47 0.35 2.61
N ALA A 188 11.21 -0.95 2.50
CA ALA A 188 10.33 -1.70 3.40
C ALA A 188 11.07 -2.89 4.02
N VAL A 189 10.90 -3.08 5.33
CA VAL A 189 11.41 -4.24 6.07
C VAL A 189 10.28 -4.89 6.84
N THR A 190 10.16 -6.20 6.74
CA THR A 190 9.16 -6.99 7.45
C THR A 190 9.83 -8.02 8.34
N GLY A 191 9.48 -8.06 9.62
CA GLY A 191 9.95 -9.05 10.59
C GLY A 191 8.98 -10.23 10.76
N ALA A 192 9.44 -11.30 11.42
CA ALA A 192 8.65 -12.51 11.66
C ALA A 192 7.51 -12.34 12.69
N GLY A 193 7.41 -11.17 13.33
CA GLY A 193 6.40 -10.84 14.33
C GLY A 193 6.70 -9.52 15.06
N PRO A 194 5.79 -9.01 15.90
CA PRO A 194 5.92 -7.71 16.56
C PRO A 194 7.22 -7.58 17.37
N ALA A 195 7.61 -8.63 18.08
CA ALA A 195 8.83 -8.67 18.90
C ALA A 195 10.14 -8.45 18.11
N SER A 196 10.13 -8.61 16.78
CA SER A 196 11.32 -8.39 15.94
C SER A 196 11.54 -6.92 15.58
N LEU A 197 10.50 -6.08 15.62
CA LEU A 197 10.56 -4.70 15.16
C LEU A 197 11.59 -3.82 15.88
N PRO A 198 11.80 -3.91 17.20
CA PRO A 198 12.80 -3.08 17.87
C PRO A 198 14.23 -3.37 17.38
N GLY A 199 14.55 -4.64 17.13
CA GLY A 199 15.86 -5.04 16.59
C GLY A 199 16.06 -4.52 15.18
N LEU A 200 15.03 -4.64 14.32
CA LEU A 200 15.06 -4.14 12.95
C LEU A 200 15.14 -2.60 12.91
N ALA A 201 14.42 -1.90 13.79
CA ALA A 201 14.53 -0.44 13.92
C ALA A 201 15.94 0.01 14.34
N GLU A 202 16.58 -0.75 15.24
CA GLU A 202 17.96 -0.47 15.65
C GLU A 202 18.95 -0.69 14.50
N VAL A 203 18.75 -1.73 13.69
CA VAL A 203 19.54 -1.95 12.46
C VAL A 203 19.38 -0.77 11.50
N ALA A 204 18.15 -0.32 11.24
CA ALA A 204 17.90 0.85 10.40
C ALA A 204 18.62 2.10 10.92
N ARG A 205 18.61 2.30 12.25
CA ARG A 205 19.30 3.42 12.90
C ARG A 205 20.82 3.33 12.77
N VAL A 206 21.41 2.15 12.98
CA VAL A 206 22.87 1.91 12.88
C VAL A 206 23.37 2.08 11.46
N LEU A 207 22.60 1.62 10.48
CA LEU A 207 22.90 1.76 9.05
C LEU A 207 22.63 3.17 8.51
N ASP A 208 22.02 4.04 9.31
CA ASP A 208 21.52 5.36 8.88
C ASP A 208 20.54 5.25 7.69
N ARG A 209 19.73 4.19 7.68
CA ARG A 209 18.77 3.88 6.61
C ARG A 209 17.40 4.44 7.00
N GLY A 210 16.89 5.39 6.23
CA GLY A 210 15.48 5.77 6.31
C GLY A 210 14.61 4.64 5.76
N LEU A 211 13.49 4.36 6.44
CA LEU A 211 12.52 3.37 5.99
C LEU A 211 11.20 4.07 5.63
N ASN A 212 10.58 3.61 4.54
CA ASN A 212 9.19 3.91 4.23
C ASN A 212 8.26 3.06 5.08
N SER A 213 8.61 1.79 5.33
CA SER A 213 7.84 0.97 6.24
C SER A 213 8.68 -0.05 7.00
N LEU A 214 8.24 -0.35 8.22
CA LEU A 214 8.78 -1.38 9.10
C LEU A 214 7.61 -2.11 9.75
N GLY A 215 7.37 -3.38 9.44
CA GLY A 215 6.19 -4.10 9.95
C GLY A 215 6.43 -5.59 10.18
N ASP A 216 5.39 -6.32 10.55
CA ASP A 216 5.42 -7.79 10.68
C ASP A 216 4.75 -8.52 9.51
N SER A 217 5.10 -9.80 9.33
CA SER A 217 4.66 -10.62 8.18
C SER A 217 3.16 -10.98 8.19
N THR A 218 2.49 -10.75 9.30
CA THR A 218 1.06 -11.02 9.52
C THR A 218 0.21 -9.74 9.42
N PHE A 219 0.86 -8.59 9.21
CA PHE A 219 0.34 -7.22 9.20
C PHE A 219 -0.54 -6.85 10.40
N GLY A 220 -0.14 -7.35 11.57
CA GLY A 220 -0.66 -6.96 12.89
C GLY A 220 0.10 -5.77 13.53
N THR A 221 1.20 -5.31 12.92
CA THR A 221 2.04 -4.19 13.39
C THR A 221 2.78 -3.55 12.21
N LEU A 222 2.73 -2.23 12.06
CA LEU A 222 3.40 -1.52 10.97
C LEU A 222 3.77 -0.08 11.37
N TYR A 223 4.98 0.34 11.06
CA TYR A 223 5.44 1.72 11.06
C TYR A 223 5.56 2.18 9.61
N SER A 224 5.01 3.32 9.22
CA SER A 224 5.02 3.79 7.82
C SER A 224 5.26 5.30 7.66
N SER A 225 5.90 5.68 6.55
CA SER A 225 6.21 7.05 6.13
C SER A 225 5.98 7.21 4.62
N PRO A 226 4.94 7.97 4.20
CA PRO A 226 4.51 8.01 2.80
C PRO A 226 5.22 9.03 1.90
N ALA A 227 5.97 9.99 2.47
CA ALA A 227 6.54 11.10 1.69
C ALA A 227 8.07 11.03 1.55
N GLU A 228 8.76 10.57 2.60
CA GLU A 228 10.23 10.44 2.62
C GLU A 228 10.61 9.31 3.60
N PRO A 229 11.68 8.54 3.36
CA PRO A 229 12.16 7.57 4.31
C PRO A 229 12.62 8.28 5.60
N VAL A 230 12.05 7.90 6.75
CA VAL A 230 12.40 8.49 8.06
C VAL A 230 12.96 7.41 8.96
N ARG A 231 13.86 7.80 9.87
CA ARG A 231 14.43 6.89 10.87
C ARG A 231 13.40 6.62 11.98
N PRO A 232 13.03 5.36 12.24
CA PRO A 232 12.15 5.04 13.36
C PRO A 232 12.82 5.35 14.69
N SER A 233 12.15 6.10 15.58
CA SER A 233 12.64 6.28 16.95
C SER A 233 12.29 5.04 17.79
N ALA A 234 13.26 4.59 18.60
CA ALA A 234 13.07 3.40 19.43
C ALA A 234 11.82 3.48 20.34
N PRO A 235 11.48 4.64 20.94
CA PRO A 235 10.25 4.79 21.73
C PRO A 235 8.96 4.63 20.92
N ALA A 236 8.90 5.14 19.67
CA ALA A 236 7.73 4.97 18.81
C ALA A 236 7.54 3.52 18.38
N VAL A 237 8.64 2.81 18.09
CA VAL A 237 8.60 1.38 17.77
C VAL A 237 8.19 0.55 19.00
N ALA A 238 8.67 0.91 20.20
CA ALA A 238 8.26 0.22 21.43
C ALA A 238 6.77 0.40 21.73
N LEU A 239 6.22 1.61 21.53
CA LEU A 239 4.78 1.86 21.65
C LEU A 239 3.97 1.01 20.66
N LEU A 240 4.41 0.99 19.41
CA LEU A 240 3.78 0.22 18.34
C LEU A 240 3.76 -1.29 18.67
N VAL A 241 4.87 -1.85 19.14
CA VAL A 241 4.97 -3.26 19.56
C VAL A 241 4.09 -3.54 20.77
N ALA A 242 4.13 -2.68 21.79
CA ALA A 242 3.32 -2.86 23.00
C ALA A 242 1.82 -2.84 22.70
N ALA A 243 1.39 -2.05 21.71
CA ALA A 243 0.01 -2.04 21.23
C ALA A 243 -0.34 -3.34 20.51
N ALA A 244 0.56 -3.86 19.65
CA ALA A 244 0.31 -5.06 18.88
C ALA A 244 0.33 -6.36 19.71
N GLU A 245 1.07 -6.40 20.81
CA GLU A 245 1.10 -7.55 21.72
C GLU A 245 -0.17 -7.69 22.57
N ARG A 246 -1.09 -6.73 22.50
CA ARG A 246 -2.36 -6.81 23.22
C ARG A 246 -3.24 -7.89 22.59
N PRO A 247 -3.88 -8.76 23.39
CA PRO A 247 -4.64 -9.90 22.87
C PRO A 247 -5.86 -9.51 22.05
N GLU A 248 -6.44 -8.33 22.30
CA GLU A 248 -7.56 -7.78 21.54
C GLU A 248 -7.15 -7.10 20.23
N THR A 249 -5.86 -6.92 19.95
CA THR A 249 -5.40 -6.13 18.81
C THR A 249 -5.23 -7.01 17.57
N ASN A 250 -5.93 -6.63 16.51
CA ASN A 250 -5.82 -7.25 15.19
C ASN A 250 -4.72 -6.59 14.36
N GLN A 251 -4.59 -5.27 14.48
CA GLN A 251 -3.65 -4.49 13.69
C GLN A 251 -3.29 -3.18 14.38
N VAL A 252 -2.02 -2.78 14.25
CA VAL A 252 -1.51 -1.48 14.68
C VAL A 252 -0.69 -0.86 13.56
N VAL A 253 -0.94 0.42 13.25
CA VAL A 253 -0.16 1.19 12.27
C VAL A 253 0.28 2.51 12.90
N HIS A 254 1.55 2.87 12.77
CA HIS A 254 2.10 4.15 13.20
C HIS A 254 2.61 4.94 11.99
N GLU A 255 1.97 6.06 11.71
CA GLU A 255 2.24 6.95 10.58
C GLU A 255 2.92 8.22 11.07
N ILE A 256 4.10 8.53 10.51
CA ILE A 256 4.88 9.70 10.96
C ILE A 256 4.45 10.99 10.26
N ARG A 257 3.97 10.88 9.01
CA ARG A 257 3.47 12.00 8.21
C ARG A 257 2.18 11.58 7.54
N SER A 258 1.15 12.36 7.78
CA SER A 258 -0.06 12.33 6.96
C SER A 258 0.11 13.29 5.78
N PRO A 259 -0.17 12.84 4.54
CA PRO A 259 -0.41 13.73 3.41
C PRO A 259 -1.64 14.64 3.59
N GLN A 260 -2.49 14.37 4.59
CA GLN A 260 -3.89 14.81 4.69
C GLN A 260 -4.18 15.76 5.87
N GLY A 261 -3.17 16.28 6.56
CA GLY A 261 -3.37 17.31 7.60
C GLY A 261 -3.92 16.80 8.95
N THR A 262 -4.00 15.48 9.17
CA THR A 262 -4.19 14.89 10.51
C THR A 262 -2.97 15.16 11.40
N PRO A 263 -3.14 15.24 12.74
CA PRO A 263 -2.00 15.35 13.65
C PRO A 263 -1.12 14.13 13.47
N SER A 264 0.06 14.36 12.91
CA SER A 264 1.10 13.35 12.78
C SER A 264 2.19 13.65 13.81
N PRO A 265 2.76 12.63 14.47
CA PRO A 265 2.55 11.19 14.21
C PRO A 265 1.19 10.64 14.70
N LEU A 266 0.61 9.69 13.97
CA LEU A 266 -0.68 9.03 14.24
C LEU A 266 -0.52 7.52 14.44
N LEU A 267 -1.10 6.98 15.50
CA LEU A 267 -1.19 5.55 15.81
C LEU A 267 -2.63 5.05 15.59
N THR A 268 -2.84 4.23 14.58
CA THR A 268 -4.14 3.60 14.27
C THR A 268 -4.15 2.17 14.79
N ILE A 269 -5.15 1.80 15.57
CA ILE A 269 -5.31 0.45 16.15
C ILE A 269 -6.66 -0.12 15.78
N LEU A 270 -6.70 -1.35 15.28
CA LEU A 270 -7.92 -2.13 15.10
C LEU A 270 -7.96 -3.21 16.17
N VAL A 271 -9.06 -3.27 16.92
CA VAL A 271 -9.27 -4.25 17.99
C VAL A 271 -10.53 -5.07 17.77
N GLU A 272 -10.56 -6.32 18.25
CA GLU A 272 -11.80 -7.08 18.44
C GLU A 272 -12.53 -6.56 19.69
N GLY A 273 -13.82 -6.25 19.54
CA GLY A 273 -14.64 -5.73 20.63
C GLY A 273 -14.56 -4.20 20.80
N PRO A 274 -14.85 -3.67 22.01
CA PRO A 274 -14.93 -2.22 22.23
C PRO A 274 -13.55 -1.55 22.21
N SER A 275 -13.48 -0.33 21.65
CA SER A 275 -12.23 0.45 21.55
C SER A 275 -11.77 1.08 22.87
N THR A 276 -12.68 1.30 23.83
CA THR A 276 -12.40 2.02 25.08
C THR A 276 -11.25 1.44 25.91
N PRO A 277 -11.15 0.12 26.17
CA PRO A 277 -10.07 -0.42 26.99
C PRO A 277 -8.67 -0.14 26.43
N THR A 278 -8.49 -0.25 25.11
CA THR A 278 -7.23 0.04 24.45
C THR A 278 -6.94 1.54 24.41
N ALA A 279 -7.95 2.37 24.19
CA ALA A 279 -7.80 3.82 24.24
C ALA A 279 -7.39 4.32 25.65
N ASP A 280 -7.99 3.77 26.72
CA ASP A 280 -7.64 4.12 28.10
C ASP A 280 -6.23 3.65 28.49
N TRP A 281 -5.83 2.48 27.98
CA TRP A 281 -4.46 2.02 28.13
C TRP A 281 -3.45 2.95 27.43
N LEU A 282 -3.74 3.40 26.20
CA LEU A 282 -2.88 4.35 25.47
C LEU A 282 -2.74 5.68 26.22
N ARG A 283 -3.85 6.21 26.77
CA ARG A 283 -3.85 7.46 27.58
C ARG A 283 -3.00 7.35 28.84
N THR A 284 -2.86 6.13 29.39
CA THR A 284 -2.09 5.86 30.61
C THR A 284 -0.77 5.14 30.33
N TYR A 285 -0.33 5.10 29.06
CA TYR A 285 0.88 4.40 28.66
C TYR A 285 2.12 5.03 29.31
N GLY A 286 2.69 4.32 30.29
CA GLY A 286 3.73 4.83 31.20
C GLY A 286 5.10 5.11 30.57
N GLN A 287 5.25 4.97 29.25
CA GLN A 287 6.45 5.36 28.50
C GLN A 287 6.23 6.57 27.58
N GLY A 288 5.12 7.29 27.72
CA GLY A 288 4.87 8.53 26.97
C GLY A 288 5.97 9.59 27.11
N ASP A 289 6.75 9.55 28.19
CA ASP A 289 7.95 10.39 28.44
C ASP A 289 9.10 10.17 27.46
N LEU A 290 9.18 8.98 26.90
CA LEU A 290 10.27 8.61 25.99
C LEU A 290 9.97 9.04 24.56
N LEU A 291 8.73 9.42 24.25
CA LEU A 291 8.35 9.87 22.91
C LEU A 291 8.90 11.29 22.66
N ASP A 292 9.53 11.48 21.49
CA ASP A 292 10.06 12.79 21.07
C ASP A 292 8.95 13.85 20.92
N SER A 293 7.71 13.42 20.69
CA SER A 293 6.50 14.25 20.58
C SER A 293 5.26 13.44 20.94
N PRO A 294 4.15 14.09 21.36
CA PRO A 294 2.87 13.40 21.53
C PRO A 294 2.48 12.65 20.26
N VAL A 295 2.04 11.41 20.42
CA VAL A 295 1.54 10.58 19.31
C VAL A 295 0.02 10.61 19.37
N ALA A 296 -0.63 11.15 18.34
CA ALA A 296 -2.07 11.05 18.21
C ALA A 296 -2.46 9.58 18.03
N PHE A 297 -3.62 9.15 18.49
CA PHE A 297 -4.10 7.81 18.24
C PHE A 297 -5.57 7.77 17.85
N THR A 298 -5.93 6.74 17.07
CA THR A 298 -7.31 6.32 16.85
C THR A 298 -7.41 4.82 17.06
N VAL A 299 -8.33 4.39 17.91
CA VAL A 299 -8.65 2.97 18.14
C VAL A 299 -10.02 2.69 17.53
N HIS A 300 -10.09 1.76 16.59
CA HIS A 300 -11.31 1.27 15.97
C HIS A 300 -11.69 -0.08 16.60
N GLY A 301 -12.84 -0.11 17.28
CA GLY A 301 -13.48 -1.34 17.72
C GLY A 301 -14.65 -1.72 16.80
N ASP A 302 -15.40 -2.76 17.17
CA ASP A 302 -16.48 -3.30 16.35
C ASP A 302 -17.63 -2.30 16.11
N GLU A 303 -17.93 -1.46 17.10
CA GLU A 303 -19.06 -0.52 17.06
C GLU A 303 -18.64 0.95 17.24
N THR A 304 -17.52 1.20 17.92
CA THR A 304 -17.10 2.55 18.33
C THR A 304 -15.65 2.81 18.01
N SER A 305 -15.33 4.06 17.72
CA SER A 305 -13.95 4.53 17.60
C SER A 305 -13.63 5.52 18.70
N GLU A 306 -12.42 5.45 19.21
CA GLU A 306 -11.89 6.33 20.26
C GLU A 306 -10.63 7.02 19.75
N SER A 307 -10.36 8.22 20.24
CA SER A 307 -9.17 8.95 19.84
C SER A 307 -8.57 9.72 21.01
N GLY A 308 -7.32 10.12 20.86
CA GLY A 308 -6.60 10.84 21.90
C GLY A 308 -5.13 10.98 21.56
N PHE A 309 -4.32 11.15 22.60
CA PHE A 309 -2.87 11.27 22.50
C PHE A 309 -2.20 10.38 23.52
N VAL A 310 -1.07 9.79 23.12
CA VAL A 310 -0.08 9.25 24.04
C VAL A 310 0.88 10.38 24.39
N ALA A 311 0.77 10.89 25.62
CA ALA A 311 1.60 11.98 26.14
C ALA A 311 1.70 11.88 27.68
N ASN A 312 2.81 12.35 28.27
CA ASN A 312 2.98 12.45 29.73
C ASN A 312 2.80 13.88 30.29
N ARG A 313 2.13 14.74 29.55
CA ARG A 313 1.65 16.00 30.10
C ARG A 313 0.13 15.95 30.03
N ASP A 314 -0.53 16.54 31.03
CA ASP A 314 -1.86 17.08 30.79
C ASP A 314 -1.68 18.01 29.59
N LEU A 315 -2.02 17.50 28.41
CA LEU A 315 -2.26 18.37 27.29
C LEU A 315 -3.36 19.26 27.82
N VAL A 316 -3.06 20.56 27.94
CA VAL A 316 -4.14 21.52 28.12
C VAL A 316 -5.06 21.21 26.96
N VAL A 317 -6.20 20.60 27.26
CA VAL A 317 -7.31 20.52 26.32
C VAL A 317 -7.86 21.94 26.28
N THR A 318 -7.06 22.87 25.74
CA THR A 318 -7.59 23.77 24.72
C THR A 318 -8.08 22.79 23.71
N ASP A 319 -9.39 22.65 23.55
CA ASP A 319 -9.94 21.90 22.45
C ASP A 319 -9.40 22.61 21.20
N PRO A 320 -8.27 22.22 20.58
CA PRO A 320 -7.67 23.05 19.55
C PRO A 320 -8.54 22.97 18.31
N ALA A 321 -9.27 21.86 18.15
CA ALA A 321 -10.30 21.67 17.15
C ALA A 321 -11.51 22.56 17.45
N GLY A 322 -11.97 22.67 18.69
CA GLY A 322 -13.03 23.58 19.13
C GLY A 322 -12.62 25.05 19.10
N ASP A 323 -11.39 25.39 19.48
CA ASP A 323 -10.83 26.74 19.47
C ASP A 323 -10.48 27.18 18.04
N GLN A 324 -9.99 26.27 17.18
CA GLN A 324 -9.85 26.52 15.74
C GLN A 324 -11.21 26.49 15.05
N ALA A 325 -12.16 25.70 15.51
CA ALA A 325 -13.52 25.69 14.97
C ALA A 325 -14.28 26.95 15.33
N ASP A 326 -14.16 27.40 16.57
CA ASP A 326 -14.73 28.63 17.08
C ASP A 326 -14.00 29.83 16.48
N ALA A 327 -12.67 29.77 16.28
CA ALA A 327 -11.93 30.81 15.57
C ALA A 327 -12.24 30.82 14.06
N ALA A 328 -12.42 29.67 13.41
CA ALA A 328 -12.82 29.57 12.02
C ALA A 328 -14.28 29.99 11.82
N ALA A 329 -15.17 29.61 12.73
CA ALA A 329 -16.56 30.05 12.76
C ALA A 329 -16.65 31.57 13.02
N ALA A 330 -15.87 32.10 13.97
CA ALA A 330 -15.79 33.53 14.23
C ALA A 330 -15.12 34.31 13.07
N ALA A 331 -14.16 33.69 12.36
CA ALA A 331 -13.57 34.28 11.15
C ALA A 331 -14.51 34.17 9.92
N ALA A 332 -15.41 33.18 9.91
CA ALA A 332 -16.43 33.00 8.89
C ALA A 332 -17.68 33.86 9.13
N ASP A 333 -17.86 34.40 10.34
CA ASP A 333 -18.95 35.31 10.65
C ASP A 333 -18.83 36.59 9.81
N GLY A 334 -19.82 36.80 8.94
CA GLY A 334 -19.86 37.89 7.96
C GLY A 334 -19.25 37.56 6.59
N VAL A 335 -18.65 36.37 6.41
CA VAL A 335 -18.20 35.87 5.11
C VAL A 335 -19.37 35.15 4.42
N ALA A 336 -19.61 35.47 3.14
CA ALA A 336 -20.67 34.84 2.37
C ALA A 336 -20.41 33.33 2.17
N PRO A 337 -21.43 32.46 2.23
CA PRO A 337 -21.25 31.03 1.97
C PRO A 337 -20.79 30.79 0.52
N CYS A 338 -19.93 29.80 0.32
CA CYS A 338 -19.55 29.35 -1.01
C CYS A 338 -20.77 28.80 -1.76
N THR A 339 -20.89 29.15 -3.03
CA THR A 339 -21.87 28.58 -3.96
C THR A 339 -21.17 27.60 -4.91
N GLY A 340 -21.94 26.74 -5.59
CA GLY A 340 -21.38 25.80 -6.57
C GLY A 340 -20.43 26.44 -7.59
N PRO A 341 -20.79 27.57 -8.24
CA PRO A 341 -19.91 28.28 -9.16
C PRO A 341 -18.64 28.88 -8.53
N ASP A 342 -18.61 29.07 -7.22
CA ASP A 342 -17.43 29.58 -6.53
C ASP A 342 -16.36 28.48 -6.32
N LEU A 343 -16.73 27.20 -6.50
CA LEU A 343 -15.89 26.05 -6.16
C LEU A 343 -15.57 25.18 -7.38
N ARG A 344 -14.30 24.76 -7.50
CA ARG A 344 -13.87 23.69 -8.40
C ARG A 344 -13.62 22.42 -7.62
N ALA A 345 -14.42 21.41 -7.88
CA ALA A 345 -14.24 20.09 -7.27
C ALA A 345 -13.13 19.31 -7.99
N GLY A 346 -12.37 18.53 -7.23
CA GLY A 346 -11.38 17.59 -7.75
C GLY A 346 -11.23 16.38 -6.84
N ILE A 347 -10.47 15.39 -7.28
CA ILE A 347 -10.09 14.23 -6.47
C ILE A 347 -8.59 14.02 -6.57
N THR A 348 -7.98 13.60 -5.47
CA THR A 348 -6.54 13.34 -5.35
C THR A 348 -6.30 12.22 -4.36
N GLY A 349 -5.12 11.61 -4.43
CA GLY A 349 -4.64 10.61 -3.48
C GLY A 349 -5.41 9.30 -3.52
N PHE A 350 -4.69 8.20 -3.58
CA PHE A 350 -5.22 6.86 -3.37
C PHE A 350 -4.22 6.09 -2.54
N ASP A 351 -4.65 5.62 -1.37
CA ASP A 351 -3.81 4.75 -0.55
C ASP A 351 -4.48 3.40 -0.40
N ALA A 352 -3.68 2.37 -0.63
CA ALA A 352 -4.06 0.99 -0.74
C ALA A 352 -3.43 0.15 0.41
N ALA A 353 -3.54 0.60 1.65
CA ALA A 353 -3.03 -0.14 2.81
C ALA A 353 -4.09 -1.06 3.47
N THR A 354 -3.77 -2.35 3.57
CA THR A 354 -4.36 -3.36 4.50
C THR A 354 -5.88 -3.47 4.54
N GLY A 355 -6.55 -3.44 3.38
CA GLY A 355 -7.99 -3.69 3.28
C GLY A 355 -8.88 -2.50 3.64
N ALA A 356 -8.29 -1.36 4.03
CA ALA A 356 -8.93 -0.05 3.95
C ALA A 356 -8.43 0.69 2.71
N ARG A 357 -9.24 1.60 2.19
CA ARG A 357 -8.96 2.39 1.00
C ARG A 357 -9.43 3.81 1.26
N PHE A 358 -8.71 4.77 0.68
CA PHE A 358 -8.95 6.18 0.91
C PHE A 358 -8.92 6.96 -0.41
N LEU A 359 -9.75 8.00 -0.51
CA LEU A 359 -9.77 8.96 -1.61
C LEU A 359 -9.97 10.36 -1.02
N THR A 360 -9.26 11.36 -1.51
CA THR A 360 -9.47 12.75 -1.07
C THR A 360 -10.25 13.53 -2.11
N VAL A 361 -11.40 14.07 -1.72
CA VAL A 361 -12.15 15.06 -2.50
C VAL A 361 -11.66 16.46 -2.14
N THR A 362 -11.53 17.32 -3.14
CA THR A 362 -11.04 18.69 -3.01
C THR A 362 -12.09 19.69 -3.49
N ALA A 363 -12.10 20.89 -2.90
CA ALA A 363 -12.89 22.03 -3.34
C ALA A 363 -12.03 23.30 -3.30
N GLU A 364 -11.66 23.82 -4.46
CA GLU A 364 -10.87 25.05 -4.60
C GLU A 364 -11.78 26.26 -4.84
N ASN A 365 -11.58 27.34 -4.09
CA ASN A 365 -12.24 28.62 -4.35
C ASN A 365 -11.63 29.28 -5.60
N VAL A 366 -12.40 29.33 -6.68
CA VAL A 366 -11.95 29.87 -7.98
C VAL A 366 -12.25 31.35 -8.17
N THR A 367 -12.80 32.00 -7.15
CA THR A 367 -13.17 33.40 -7.19
C THR A 367 -12.07 34.29 -6.62
N ASP A 368 -12.23 35.60 -6.77
CA ASP A 368 -11.36 36.63 -6.22
C ASP A 368 -11.78 37.10 -4.81
N ARG A 369 -12.77 36.44 -4.20
CA ARG A 369 -13.31 36.77 -2.89
C ARG A 369 -13.32 35.56 -1.94
N PRO A 370 -13.11 35.76 -0.63
CA PRO A 370 -13.24 34.66 0.32
C PRO A 370 -14.70 34.18 0.39
N CYS A 371 -14.89 32.89 0.62
CA CYS A 371 -16.21 32.32 0.87
C CYS A 371 -16.15 31.27 1.99
N ALA A 372 -17.27 31.04 2.66
CA ALA A 372 -17.39 30.09 3.76
C ALA A 372 -17.92 28.75 3.28
N LEU A 373 -17.18 27.67 3.52
CA LEU A 373 -17.54 26.29 3.21
C LEU A 373 -17.91 25.57 4.50
N ASP A 374 -18.91 24.69 4.46
CA ASP A 374 -19.51 24.08 5.64
C ASP A 374 -19.86 22.62 5.35
N GLY A 375 -19.88 21.79 6.40
CA GLY A 375 -20.37 20.43 6.32
C GLY A 375 -19.39 19.44 5.67
N ARG A 376 -19.97 18.53 4.89
CA ARG A 376 -19.32 17.43 4.17
C ARG A 376 -19.74 17.52 2.70
N PRO A 377 -18.93 17.06 1.73
CA PRO A 377 -19.38 16.92 0.36
C PRO A 377 -20.56 15.93 0.30
N GLY A 378 -21.53 16.22 -0.56
CA GLY A 378 -22.46 15.20 -1.03
C GLY A 378 -21.76 14.28 -2.02
N LEU A 379 -21.99 12.97 -1.92
CA LEU A 379 -21.33 11.99 -2.76
C LEU A 379 -22.33 11.01 -3.38
N SER A 380 -22.06 10.61 -4.61
CA SER A 380 -22.56 9.38 -5.21
C SER A 380 -21.48 8.80 -6.11
N PHE A 381 -21.72 7.60 -6.63
CA PHE A 381 -20.72 6.87 -7.40
C PHE A 381 -21.36 6.34 -8.68
N ASP A 382 -20.59 6.28 -9.76
CA ASP A 382 -21.05 5.67 -11.01
C ASP A 382 -20.12 4.53 -11.41
N ARG A 383 -20.71 3.41 -11.79
CA ARG A 383 -20.02 2.24 -12.29
C ARG A 383 -19.68 2.33 -13.77
N ALA A 384 -18.81 1.45 -14.23
CA ALA A 384 -18.47 1.30 -15.65
C ALA A 384 -19.71 1.03 -16.53
N SER A 385 -20.70 0.29 -16.01
CA SER A 385 -21.98 0.03 -16.69
C SER A 385 -22.89 1.24 -16.85
N GLY A 386 -22.56 2.37 -16.23
CA GLY A 386 -23.43 3.55 -16.16
C GLY A 386 -24.54 3.45 -15.10
N THR A 387 -24.49 2.45 -14.21
CA THR A 387 -25.37 2.35 -13.04
C THR A 387 -24.73 2.99 -11.81
N ALA A 388 -25.54 3.35 -10.81
CA ALA A 388 -25.07 3.82 -9.51
C ALA A 388 -25.14 2.67 -8.48
N PRO A 389 -24.07 2.39 -7.72
CA PRO A 389 -24.13 1.46 -6.59
C PRO A 389 -24.92 2.04 -5.44
N ASN A 390 -25.65 1.18 -4.73
CA ASN A 390 -26.18 1.56 -3.43
C ASN A 390 -25.05 1.56 -2.39
N VAL A 391 -24.58 2.75 -2.02
CA VAL A 391 -23.50 2.95 -1.06
C VAL A 391 -24.05 3.65 0.17
N LEU A 392 -23.78 3.09 1.35
CA LEU A 392 -24.10 3.73 2.61
C LEU A 392 -23.03 4.77 2.94
N LEU A 393 -23.40 6.05 2.91
CA LEU A 393 -22.54 7.13 3.38
C LEU A 393 -22.72 7.34 4.89
N GLN A 394 -21.60 7.36 5.61
CA GLN A 394 -21.56 7.67 7.04
C GLN A 394 -20.58 8.82 7.31
N PRO A 395 -20.82 9.65 8.32
CA PRO A 395 -19.77 10.54 8.80
C PRO A 395 -18.60 9.72 9.36
N ASP A 396 -17.37 10.17 9.14
CA ASP A 396 -16.17 9.57 9.75
C ASP A 396 -16.22 9.53 11.28
N ARG A 397 -16.86 10.55 11.87
CA ARG A 397 -17.07 10.75 13.29
C ARG A 397 -18.45 11.36 13.52
N THR A 398 -19.25 10.72 14.38
CA THR A 398 -20.61 11.17 14.72
C THR A 398 -20.62 12.24 15.81
N ASP A 399 -19.52 12.38 16.55
CA ASP A 399 -19.30 13.37 17.62
C ASP A 399 -18.68 14.68 17.12
N GLN A 400 -18.09 14.68 15.92
CA GLN A 400 -17.59 15.90 15.28
C GLN A 400 -18.68 16.62 14.51
N ASN A 401 -19.08 17.78 15.03
CA ASN A 401 -19.85 18.74 14.26
C ASN A 401 -18.93 19.36 13.19
N PRO A 402 -19.32 19.32 11.90
CA PRO A 402 -18.58 20.01 10.87
C PRO A 402 -18.43 21.48 11.22
N THR A 403 -17.20 21.97 11.08
CA THR A 403 -16.90 23.38 11.30
C THR A 403 -17.01 24.12 9.99
N ARG A 404 -17.60 25.32 10.04
CA ARG A 404 -17.54 26.26 8.92
C ARG A 404 -16.12 26.81 8.75
N ILE A 405 -15.53 26.59 7.58
CA ILE A 405 -14.19 27.05 7.21
C ILE A 405 -14.26 28.21 6.20
N VAL A 406 -13.27 29.10 6.19
CA VAL A 406 -13.15 30.17 5.18
C VAL A 406 -12.10 29.79 4.16
N LEU A 407 -12.49 29.78 2.88
CA LEU A 407 -11.57 29.63 1.76
C LEU A 407 -11.21 31.00 1.21
N ALA A 408 -9.93 31.36 1.32
CA ALA A 408 -9.37 32.49 0.60
C ALA A 408 -9.46 32.27 -0.93
N PRO A 409 -9.34 33.33 -1.76
CA PRO A 409 -9.17 33.20 -3.20
C PRO A 409 -8.04 32.21 -3.54
N GLY A 410 -8.33 31.19 -4.35
CA GLY A 410 -7.38 30.11 -4.69
C GLY A 410 -7.11 29.11 -3.56
N GLY A 411 -7.75 29.24 -2.41
CA GLY A 411 -7.64 28.30 -1.30
C GLY A 411 -8.40 27.01 -1.57
N THR A 412 -7.86 25.89 -1.11
CA THR A 412 -8.43 24.55 -1.31
C THR A 412 -8.85 23.93 0.02
N ALA A 413 -10.07 23.43 0.10
CA ALA A 413 -10.53 22.51 1.14
C ALA A 413 -10.38 21.07 0.68
N THR A 414 -10.20 20.16 1.63
CA THR A 414 -10.17 18.71 1.40
C THR A 414 -11.16 17.98 2.30
N SER A 415 -11.63 16.83 1.84
CA SER A 415 -12.51 15.91 2.57
C SER A 415 -12.10 14.48 2.21
N GLN A 416 -11.74 13.68 3.22
CA GLN A 416 -11.36 12.28 3.01
C GLN A 416 -12.59 11.37 2.94
N LEU A 417 -12.53 10.40 2.03
CA LEU A 417 -13.45 9.27 1.93
C LEU A 417 -12.68 8.02 2.31
N THR A 418 -13.28 7.16 3.12
CA THR A 418 -12.67 5.88 3.54
C THR A 418 -13.66 4.75 3.35
N TRP A 419 -13.20 3.61 2.83
CA TRP A 419 -14.00 2.39 2.71
C TRP A 419 -13.14 1.15 2.92
N ARG A 420 -13.78 0.00 3.10
CA ARG A 420 -13.09 -1.29 3.11
C ARG A 420 -12.99 -1.84 1.69
N ALA A 421 -11.82 -2.35 1.34
CA ALA A 421 -11.57 -2.97 0.05
C ALA A 421 -12.58 -4.09 -0.21
N MET A 422 -13.13 -4.12 -1.42
CA MET A 422 -14.08 -5.13 -1.85
C MET A 422 -13.49 -5.95 -2.98
N SER A 423 -13.82 -7.24 -3.04
CA SER A 423 -13.33 -8.11 -4.11
C SER A 423 -14.00 -7.75 -5.43
N THR A 424 -13.19 -7.35 -6.41
CA THR A 424 -13.62 -7.07 -7.79
C THR A 424 -13.56 -8.31 -8.69
N THR A 425 -13.01 -9.43 -8.20
CA THR A 425 -12.85 -10.68 -8.97
C THR A 425 -14.19 -11.25 -9.48
N ASN A 426 -15.27 -11.06 -8.72
CA ASN A 426 -16.60 -11.56 -9.07
C ASN A 426 -17.61 -10.45 -9.42
N ASP A 427 -17.19 -9.19 -9.35
CA ASP A 427 -17.99 -8.02 -9.72
C ASP A 427 -17.10 -7.08 -10.56
N PRO A 428 -17.06 -7.29 -11.89
CA PRO A 428 -16.22 -6.49 -12.78
C PRO A 428 -16.78 -5.07 -12.98
N ASP A 429 -17.96 -4.76 -12.44
CA ASP A 429 -18.61 -3.45 -12.60
C ASP A 429 -18.18 -2.48 -11.49
N VAL A 430 -16.91 -2.11 -11.56
CA VAL A 430 -16.26 -1.22 -10.58
C VAL A 430 -16.71 0.24 -10.72
N THR A 431 -16.53 1.02 -9.64
CA THR A 431 -16.77 2.45 -9.66
C THR A 431 -15.72 3.16 -10.53
N THR A 432 -16.17 3.91 -11.53
CA THR A 432 -15.31 4.66 -12.46
C THR A 432 -15.34 6.16 -12.20
N HIS A 433 -16.39 6.66 -11.54
CA HIS A 433 -16.51 8.08 -11.23
C HIS A 433 -17.03 8.29 -9.82
N VAL A 434 -16.47 9.31 -9.15
CA VAL A 434 -17.05 9.90 -7.95
C VAL A 434 -17.81 11.15 -8.38
N VAL A 435 -19.08 11.21 -7.99
CA VAL A 435 -19.96 12.35 -8.25
C VAL A 435 -20.00 13.18 -6.98
N VAL A 436 -19.41 14.37 -7.05
CA VAL A 436 -19.21 15.26 -5.89
C VAL A 436 -20.18 16.43 -5.97
N THR A 437 -20.89 16.69 -4.87
CA THR A 437 -21.68 17.91 -4.66
C THR A 437 -20.99 18.72 -3.56
N PRO A 438 -20.16 19.73 -3.90
CA PRO A 438 -19.28 20.38 -2.93
C PRO A 438 -20.02 21.13 -1.81
N VAL A 439 -21.15 21.74 -2.17
CA VAL A 439 -22.07 22.44 -1.26
C VAL A 439 -23.51 22.04 -1.58
N PRO A 440 -24.43 22.08 -0.60
CA PRO A 440 -25.84 21.79 -0.84
C PRO A 440 -26.41 22.60 -2.02
N LEU A 441 -27.23 21.96 -2.85
CA LEU A 441 -27.88 22.53 -4.03
C LEU A 441 -26.95 22.93 -5.19
N ALA A 442 -25.63 22.72 -5.08
CA ALA A 442 -24.74 22.84 -6.23
C ALA A 442 -25.01 21.73 -7.26
N PRO A 443 -24.80 22.00 -8.56
CA PRO A 443 -24.75 20.94 -9.56
C PRO A 443 -23.66 19.92 -9.21
N PRO A 444 -23.94 18.61 -9.31
CA PRO A 444 -22.94 17.59 -9.07
C PRO A 444 -21.84 17.62 -10.14
N VAL A 445 -20.60 17.42 -9.72
CA VAL A 445 -19.41 17.32 -10.57
C VAL A 445 -18.98 15.86 -10.65
N ARG A 446 -18.90 15.34 -11.87
CA ARG A 446 -18.52 13.95 -12.13
C ARG A 446 -17.02 13.85 -12.36
N LEU A 447 -16.30 13.18 -11.47
CA LEU A 447 -14.85 13.12 -11.45
C LEU A 447 -14.36 11.68 -11.73
N PRO A 448 -13.54 11.44 -12.76
CA PRO A 448 -13.06 10.10 -13.10
C PRO A 448 -12.00 9.64 -12.11
N VAL A 449 -12.19 8.48 -11.48
CA VAL A 449 -11.19 7.96 -10.51
C VAL A 449 -9.84 7.69 -11.15
N SER A 450 -9.80 7.46 -12.47
CA SER A 450 -8.57 7.33 -13.25
C SER A 450 -7.74 8.60 -13.37
N SER A 451 -8.24 9.74 -12.89
CA SER A 451 -7.43 10.97 -12.75
C SER A 451 -6.52 10.95 -11.52
N VAL A 452 -6.61 9.93 -10.67
CA VAL A 452 -5.76 9.74 -9.49
C VAL A 452 -4.67 8.73 -9.80
N ASP A 453 -3.42 9.13 -9.59
CA ASP A 453 -2.26 8.25 -9.77
C ASP A 453 -2.40 6.97 -8.94
N GLY A 454 -2.20 5.82 -9.59
CA GLY A 454 -2.35 4.51 -8.96
C GLY A 454 -3.73 3.84 -9.12
N ILE A 455 -4.74 4.53 -9.68
CA ILE A 455 -6.07 3.94 -9.96
C ILE A 455 -6.33 3.85 -11.47
N SER A 456 -5.77 2.87 -12.18
CA SER A 456 -6.01 2.74 -13.63
C SER A 456 -7.28 1.98 -13.99
N SER A 457 -7.77 1.11 -13.09
CA SER A 457 -8.87 0.17 -13.38
C SER A 457 -10.21 0.51 -12.73
N GLY A 458 -10.30 1.60 -11.95
CA GLY A 458 -11.49 1.93 -11.15
C GLY A 458 -11.32 1.68 -9.65
N ALA A 459 -12.26 2.19 -8.84
CA ALA A 459 -12.30 2.00 -7.40
C ALA A 459 -13.23 0.84 -7.02
N ASP A 460 -12.85 0.08 -5.99
CA ASP A 460 -13.61 -1.06 -5.44
C ASP A 460 -14.72 -0.62 -4.46
N ILE A 461 -15.37 0.52 -4.76
CA ILE A 461 -16.59 0.96 -4.10
C ILE A 461 -17.77 0.33 -4.84
N LEU A 462 -18.30 -0.78 -4.33
CA LEU A 462 -19.29 -1.61 -5.02
C LEU A 462 -20.68 -1.53 -4.37
N GLU A 463 -21.62 -2.36 -4.85
CA GLU A 463 -22.95 -2.48 -4.23
C GLU A 463 -22.82 -2.84 -2.74
N GLY A 464 -23.52 -2.11 -1.88
CA GLY A 464 -23.53 -2.36 -0.44
C GLY A 464 -22.28 -1.89 0.31
N ALA A 465 -21.37 -1.17 -0.37
CA ALA A 465 -20.22 -0.55 0.31
C ALA A 465 -20.69 0.44 1.38
N THR A 466 -19.93 0.52 2.46
CA THR A 466 -20.02 1.63 3.43
C THR A 466 -18.82 2.54 3.21
N VAL A 467 -19.09 3.82 2.96
CA VAL A 467 -18.07 4.86 2.80
C VAL A 467 -18.24 5.85 3.94
N THR A 468 -17.19 6.04 4.74
CA THR A 468 -17.14 7.14 5.69
C THR A 468 -16.59 8.39 5.01
N VAL A 469 -17.14 9.55 5.35
CA VAL A 469 -16.83 10.83 4.72
C VAL A 469 -16.47 11.82 5.81
N ALA A 470 -15.29 12.44 5.75
CA ALA A 470 -14.80 13.46 6.68
C ALA A 470 -15.45 14.85 6.43
N PRO A 471 -15.43 15.81 7.38
CA PRO A 471 -15.84 17.19 7.11
C PRO A 471 -14.82 17.90 6.22
N TRP A 472 -15.22 19.02 5.63
CA TRP A 472 -14.28 19.89 4.94
C TRP A 472 -13.25 20.46 5.91
N VAL A 473 -11.97 20.39 5.53
CA VAL A 473 -10.85 21.00 6.25
C VAL A 473 -9.97 21.80 5.28
N VAL A 474 -9.29 22.84 5.78
CA VAL A 474 -8.22 23.50 5.02
C VAL A 474 -6.91 22.80 5.38
N PRO A 475 -6.11 22.30 4.42
CA PRO A 475 -4.79 21.76 4.72
C PRO A 475 -3.97 22.83 5.43
N ALA A 476 -3.43 22.54 6.61
CA ALA A 476 -2.61 23.50 7.33
C ALA A 476 -1.44 23.93 6.42
N ALA A 477 -1.34 25.24 6.14
CA ALA A 477 -0.12 25.78 5.56
C ALA A 477 1.00 25.50 6.56
N TRP A 478 2.02 24.76 6.12
CA TRP A 478 3.23 24.58 6.90
C TRP A 478 3.77 25.96 7.29
N PRO A 479 4.17 26.19 8.56
CA PRO A 479 4.98 27.35 8.85
C PRO A 479 6.30 27.19 8.10
N VAL A 480 6.41 27.82 6.93
CA VAL A 480 7.69 28.21 6.37
C VAL A 480 8.33 29.15 7.39
N THR A 481 9.19 28.61 8.23
CA THR A 481 10.09 29.42 9.03
C THR A 481 11.25 29.87 8.11
N PRO A 482 11.67 31.14 8.20
CA PRO A 482 12.67 31.73 7.32
C PRO A 482 14.07 31.15 7.49
#